data_AF-A0A841RE22-F1
#
_entry.id   AF-A0A841RE22-F1
#
_cell.length_a   1.000
_cell.length_b   1.000
_cell.length_c   1.000
_cell.angle_alpha   90.00
_cell.angle_beta   90.00
_cell.angle_gamma   90.00
#
_symmetry.space_group_name_H-M   'P 1'
#
loop_
_entity.id
_entity.type
_entity.pdbx_description
1 polymer ?
#
loop_
_entity_poly.entity_id
_entity_poly.type
_entity_poly.pdbx_seq_one_letter_code
_entity_poly.pdbx_strand_id
1 'polypeptide(L)'
;MFTVLEKNKKTFLLVQKYINQLNENSCSCINLDNHIQMEEIRQWLESLASDDRDTEAVSQWIRDNGKSFRDYLNTIKLIYTIWFCSRDHSQPLSWEDFCIIGDNLNILKNTCLDSIY
;
A
#
# COMPACT_ATOMS: atom_id res chain seq x y z
N MET A 1 0.51 -11.28 5.30
CA MET A 1 0.32 -12.09 4.07
C MET A 1 0.30 -11.13 2.89
N PHE A 2 0.78 -11.50 1.69
CA PHE A 2 0.70 -10.59 0.54
C PHE A 2 -0.69 -10.65 -0.09
N THR A 3 -1.18 -9.54 -0.64
CA THR A 3 -2.45 -9.49 -1.37
C THR A 3 -2.19 -9.35 -2.85
N VAL A 4 -3.18 -9.69 -3.68
CA VAL A 4 -3.14 -9.30 -5.10
C VAL A 4 -3.16 -7.78 -5.18
N LEU A 5 -2.26 -7.22 -5.97
CA LEU A 5 -2.16 -5.78 -6.14
C LEU A 5 -3.04 -5.32 -7.29
N GLU A 6 -3.92 -4.36 -7.01
CA GLU A 6 -4.80 -3.77 -8.01
C GLU A 6 -4.04 -2.77 -8.89
N LYS A 7 -4.21 -2.89 -10.21
CA LYS A 7 -3.65 -1.94 -11.19
C LYS A 7 -4.55 -0.72 -11.33
N ASN A 8 -4.66 0.07 -10.26
CA ASN A 8 -5.50 1.27 -10.23
C ASN A 8 -4.69 2.54 -9.88
N LYS A 9 -5.26 3.71 -10.16
CA LYS A 9 -4.61 5.01 -9.95
C LYS A 9 -4.25 5.25 -8.49
N LYS A 10 -5.10 4.84 -7.54
CA LYS A 10 -4.87 5.03 -6.10
C LYS A 10 -3.64 4.25 -5.66
N THR A 11 -3.52 2.98 -6.06
CA THR A 11 -2.38 2.12 -5.75
C THR A 11 -1.08 2.68 -6.30
N PHE A 12 -1.07 3.15 -7.54
CA PHE A 12 0.12 3.78 -8.13
C PHE A 12 0.55 5.04 -7.39
N LEU A 13 -0.39 5.92 -7.04
CA LEU A 13 -0.09 7.12 -6.26
C LEU A 13 0.47 6.78 -4.88
N LEU A 14 -0.03 5.72 -4.24
CA LEU A 14 0.55 5.22 -2.99
C LEU A 14 1.99 4.75 -3.20
N VAL A 15 2.28 3.96 -4.23
CA VAL A 15 3.66 3.54 -4.55
C VAL A 15 4.58 4.76 -4.75
N GLN A 16 4.13 5.77 -5.50
CA GLN A 16 4.89 7.01 -5.67
C GLN A 16 5.12 7.74 -4.34
N LYS A 17 4.13 7.76 -3.43
CA LYS A 17 4.26 8.33 -2.08
C LYS A 17 5.37 7.59 -1.29
N TYR A 18 5.44 6.27 -1.37
CA TYR A 18 6.53 5.48 -0.76
C TYR A 18 7.88 5.81 -1.38
N ILE A 19 7.99 5.84 -2.72
CA ILE A 19 9.23 6.15 -3.43
C ILE A 19 9.78 7.51 -2.97
N ASN A 20 8.96 8.55 -3.00
CA ASN A 20 9.41 9.90 -2.68
C ASN A 20 9.86 9.99 -1.20
N GLN A 21 9.02 9.54 -0.27
CA GLN A 21 9.30 9.70 1.16
C GLN A 21 10.45 8.82 1.66
N LEU A 22 10.59 7.60 1.14
CA LEU A 22 11.68 6.70 1.56
C LEU A 22 13.01 7.08 0.92
N ASN A 23 13.04 7.53 -0.34
CA ASN A 23 14.28 7.98 -0.97
C ASN A 23 14.80 9.30 -0.39
N GLU A 24 13.90 10.19 0.05
CA GLU A 24 14.26 11.44 0.72
C GLU A 24 14.73 11.21 2.17
N ASN A 25 14.62 9.98 2.70
CA ASN A 25 14.78 9.66 4.13
C ASN A 25 13.97 10.60 5.04
N SER A 26 12.85 11.11 4.54
CA SER A 26 12.03 12.11 5.23
C SER A 26 11.25 11.50 6.38
N CYS A 27 11.00 10.19 6.33
CA CYS A 27 10.14 9.50 7.28
C CYS A 27 10.43 8.00 7.34
N SER A 28 10.19 7.36 8.50
CA SER A 28 10.26 5.91 8.61
C SER A 28 9.06 5.25 7.91
N CYS A 29 9.25 4.03 7.40
CA CYS A 29 8.17 3.28 6.75
C CYS A 29 6.96 3.08 7.68
N ILE A 30 7.19 2.85 8.98
CA ILE A 30 6.13 2.72 10.00
C ILE A 30 5.30 4.00 10.11
N ASN A 31 5.95 5.16 10.14
CA ASN A 31 5.25 6.44 10.24
C ASN A 31 4.45 6.74 8.97
N LEU A 32 4.98 6.39 7.79
CA LEU A 32 4.26 6.52 6.54
C LEU A 32 3.03 5.60 6.47
N ASP A 33 3.15 4.34 6.90
CA ASP A 33 2.03 3.40 7.00
C ASP A 33 0.92 3.96 7.90
N ASN A 34 1.29 4.43 9.10
CA ASN A 34 0.35 4.99 10.06
C ASN A 34 -0.38 6.20 9.48
N HIS A 35 0.34 7.06 8.77
CA HIS A 35 -0.25 8.23 8.14
C HIS A 35 -1.25 7.84 7.03
N ILE A 36 -0.89 6.90 6.15
CA ILE A 36 -1.79 6.39 5.09
C ILE A 36 -3.02 5.72 5.70
N GLN A 37 -2.85 4.94 6.77
CA GLN A 37 -3.97 4.29 7.47
C GLN A 37 -4.91 5.31 8.11
N MET A 38 -4.37 6.37 8.71
CA MET A 38 -5.19 7.46 9.26
C MET A 38 -5.95 8.22 8.17
N GLU A 39 -5.34 8.46 7.00
CA GLU A 39 -6.03 9.06 5.85
C GLU A 39 -7.19 8.18 5.37
N GLU A 40 -6.98 6.86 5.29
CA GLU A 40 -8.02 5.91 4.85
C GLU A 40 -9.19 5.85 5.83
N ILE A 41 -8.90 5.75 7.14
CA ILE A 41 -9.92 5.76 8.19
C ILE A 41 -10.71 7.08 8.14
N ARG A 42 -10.04 8.21 7.95
CA ARG A 42 -10.68 9.52 7.85
C ARG A 42 -11.62 9.60 6.65
N GLN A 43 -11.17 9.16 5.47
CA GLN A 43 -12.02 9.14 4.27
C GLN A 43 -13.25 8.25 4.47
N TRP A 44 -13.08 7.11 5.13
CA TRP A 44 -14.19 6.24 5.47
C TRP A 44 -15.18 6.92 6.44
N LEU A 45 -14.70 7.55 7.51
CA LEU A 45 -15.55 8.30 8.46
C LEU A 45 -16.31 9.46 7.78
N GLU A 46 -15.67 10.15 6.84
CA GLU A 46 -16.29 11.23 6.07
C GLU A 46 -17.40 10.72 5.12
N SER A 47 -17.32 9.45 4.70
CA SER A 47 -18.35 8.80 3.89
C SER A 47 -19.58 8.33 4.69
N LEU A 48 -19.45 8.24 6.02
CA LEU A 48 -20.56 7.87 6.91
C LEU A 48 -21.47 9.08 7.17
N ALA A 49 -22.75 8.76 7.47
CA ALA A 49 -23.67 9.75 8.00
C ALA A 49 -23.11 10.36 9.30
N SER A 50 -23.48 11.61 9.58
CA SER A 50 -22.87 12.43 10.64
C SER A 50 -22.92 11.82 12.05
N ASP A 51 -23.88 10.93 12.33
CA ASP A 51 -24.11 10.32 13.64
C ASP A 51 -23.23 9.08 13.93
N ASP A 52 -22.57 8.50 12.91
CA ASP A 52 -21.79 7.25 13.05
C ASP A 52 -20.28 7.49 13.27
N ARG A 53 -19.86 8.73 13.53
CA ARG A 53 -18.43 9.13 13.61
C ARG A 53 -17.83 8.96 15.02
N ASP A 54 -18.19 7.90 15.72
CA ASP A 54 -17.68 7.63 17.07
C ASP A 54 -16.43 6.73 17.08
N THR A 55 -15.71 6.74 18.20
CA THR A 55 -14.51 5.94 18.49
C THR A 55 -14.75 4.43 18.31
N GLU A 56 -15.98 3.97 18.57
CA GLU A 56 -16.36 2.57 18.36
C GLU A 56 -16.38 2.21 16.86
N ALA A 57 -16.83 3.11 15.99
CA ALA A 57 -16.85 2.89 14.54
C ALA A 57 -15.42 2.75 13.98
N VAL A 58 -14.49 3.57 14.45
CA VAL A 58 -13.06 3.45 14.11
C VAL A 58 -12.48 2.12 14.60
N SER A 59 -12.77 1.74 15.84
CA SER A 59 -12.31 0.48 16.43
C SER A 59 -12.84 -0.72 15.64
N GLN A 60 -14.11 -0.67 15.23
CA GLN A 60 -14.73 -1.68 14.39
C GLN A 60 -14.07 -1.75 13.01
N TRP A 61 -13.85 -0.62 12.36
CA TRP A 61 -13.16 -0.59 11.08
C TRP A 61 -11.75 -1.20 11.16
N ILE A 62 -11.01 -0.90 12.23
CA ILE A 62 -9.66 -1.46 12.44
C ILE A 62 -9.73 -2.98 12.64
N ARG A 63 -10.73 -3.48 13.39
CA ARG A 63 -10.94 -4.93 13.57
C ARG A 63 -11.21 -5.60 12.23
N ASP A 64 -12.07 -5.01 11.40
CA ASP A 64 -12.55 -5.62 10.17
C ASP A 64 -11.56 -5.50 9.01
N ASN A 65 -10.84 -4.37 8.91
CA ASN A 65 -10.02 -4.01 7.76
C ASN A 65 -8.52 -3.89 8.07
N GLY A 66 -8.13 -3.80 9.35
CA GLY A 66 -6.75 -3.47 9.72
C GLY A 66 -5.74 -4.51 9.22
N LYS A 67 -6.09 -5.80 9.23
CA LYS A 67 -5.19 -6.85 8.72
C LYS A 67 -5.03 -6.78 7.20
N SER A 68 -6.15 -6.76 6.46
CA SER A 68 -6.13 -6.71 4.99
C SER A 68 -5.46 -5.45 4.48
N PHE A 69 -5.68 -4.32 5.14
CA PHE A 69 -5.04 -3.06 4.79
C PHE A 69 -3.52 -3.08 5.01
N ARG A 70 -3.04 -3.62 6.15
CA ARG A 70 -1.60 -3.81 6.37
C ARG A 70 -0.97 -4.75 5.36
N ASP A 71 -1.66 -5.84 5.02
CA ASP A 71 -1.22 -6.79 4.00
C ASP A 71 -1.14 -6.13 2.60
N TYR A 72 -2.07 -5.23 2.29
CA TYR A 72 -2.04 -4.40 1.10
C TYR A 72 -0.86 -3.42 1.09
N LEU A 73 -0.62 -2.68 2.18
CA LEU A 73 0.56 -1.80 2.29
C LEU A 73 1.87 -2.57 2.17
N ASN A 74 1.97 -3.78 2.74
CA ASN A 74 3.13 -4.63 2.60
C ASN A 74 3.37 -5.05 1.14
N THR A 75 2.30 -5.31 0.39
CA THR A 75 2.40 -5.61 -1.04
C THR A 75 2.88 -4.40 -1.85
N ILE A 76 2.40 -3.19 -1.53
CA ILE A 76 2.91 -1.93 -2.11
C ILE A 76 4.41 -1.77 -1.85
N LYS A 77 4.87 -2.06 -0.64
CA LYS A 77 6.30 -1.99 -0.29
C LYS A 77 7.15 -2.95 -1.11
N LEU A 78 6.62 -4.12 -1.51
CA LEU A 78 7.35 -5.01 -2.41
C LEU A 78 7.57 -4.39 -3.79
N ILE A 79 6.59 -3.64 -4.33
CA ILE A 79 6.80 -2.88 -5.56
C ILE A 79 7.92 -1.87 -5.38
N TYR A 80 7.88 -1.11 -4.28
CA TYR A 80 8.96 -0.17 -3.94
C TYR A 80 10.30 -0.90 -3.87
N THR A 81 10.39 -2.04 -3.18
CA THR A 81 11.64 -2.82 -3.07
C THR A 81 12.14 -3.32 -4.42
N ILE A 82 11.27 -3.87 -5.27
CA ILE A 82 11.65 -4.33 -6.62
C ILE A 82 12.14 -3.16 -7.47
N TRP A 83 11.39 -2.05 -7.45
CA TRP A 83 11.79 -0.83 -8.15
C TRP A 83 13.13 -0.31 -7.63
N PHE A 84 13.33 -0.23 -6.31
CA PHE A 84 14.58 0.21 -5.67
C PHE A 84 15.76 -0.73 -5.93
N CYS A 85 15.51 -2.03 -6.12
CA CYS A 85 16.55 -2.97 -6.49
C CYS A 85 16.83 -3.00 -8.00
N SER A 86 15.99 -2.38 -8.83
CA SER A 86 16.28 -2.20 -10.24
C SER A 86 17.45 -1.23 -10.40
N ARG A 87 18.34 -1.44 -11.38
CA ARG A 87 19.63 -0.73 -11.43
C ARG A 87 19.55 0.71 -11.93
N ASP A 88 18.36 1.21 -12.30
CA ASP A 88 18.17 2.54 -12.85
C ASP A 88 17.03 3.29 -12.16
N HIS A 89 17.38 4.32 -11.39
CA HIS A 89 16.44 5.25 -10.75
C HIS A 89 16.56 6.66 -11.34
N SER A 90 17.19 6.81 -12.50
CA SER A 90 17.33 8.12 -13.15
C SER A 90 15.98 8.70 -13.58
N GLN A 91 14.97 7.84 -13.73
CA GLN A 91 13.60 8.20 -14.03
C GLN A 91 12.67 7.79 -12.87
N PRO A 92 11.62 8.60 -12.60
CA PRO A 92 10.57 8.19 -11.67
C PRO A 92 9.85 6.95 -12.21
N LEU A 93 9.30 6.13 -11.30
CA LEU A 93 8.50 4.96 -11.68
C LEU A 93 7.34 5.38 -12.61
N SER A 94 7.35 4.85 -13.83
CA SER A 94 6.27 5.06 -14.80
C SER A 94 5.06 4.18 -14.47
N TRP A 95 3.89 4.54 -15.01
CA TRP A 95 2.68 3.72 -14.87
C TRP A 95 2.84 2.34 -15.54
N GLU A 96 3.56 2.29 -16.65
CA GLU A 96 3.82 1.04 -17.38
C GLU A 96 4.72 0.11 -16.54
N ASP A 97 5.81 0.64 -15.98
CA ASP A 97 6.68 -0.12 -15.09
C ASP A 97 5.94 -0.61 -13.84
N PHE A 98 5.09 0.24 -13.25
CA PHE A 98 4.22 -0.15 -12.14
C PHE A 98 3.32 -1.34 -12.52
N CYS A 99 2.71 -1.29 -13.70
CA CYS A 99 1.87 -2.39 -14.19
C CYS A 99 2.66 -3.68 -14.39
N ILE A 100 3.85 -3.59 -15.00
CA ILE A 100 4.73 -4.74 -15.23
C ILE A 100 5.19 -5.37 -13.91
N ILE A 101 5.67 -4.55 -12.97
CA ILE A 101 6.11 -5.03 -11.65
C ILE A 101 4.93 -5.64 -10.89
N GLY A 102 3.75 -5.01 -10.93
CA GLY A 102 2.54 -5.50 -10.29
C GLY A 102 2.09 -6.86 -10.83
N ASP A 103 2.11 -7.05 -12.16
CA ASP A 103 1.76 -8.33 -12.78
C ASP A 103 2.75 -9.43 -12.40
N ASN A 104 4.05 -9.13 -12.42
CA ASN A 104 5.08 -10.08 -11.99
C ASN A 104 4.93 -10.47 -10.52
N LEU A 105 4.64 -9.52 -9.63
CA LEU A 105 4.38 -9.80 -8.22
C LEU A 105 3.15 -10.67 -8.00
N ASN A 106 2.06 -10.40 -8.73
CA ASN A 106 0.84 -11.21 -8.65
C ASN A 106 1.08 -12.65 -9.12
N ILE A 107 1.89 -12.85 -10.16
CA ILE A 107 2.33 -14.18 -10.61
C ILE A 107 3.19 -14.85 -9.53
N LEU A 108 4.19 -14.15 -8.98
CA LEU A 108 5.08 -14.68 -7.93
C LEU A 108 4.32 -15.05 -6.66
N LYS A 109 3.31 -14.28 -6.30
CA LYS A 109 2.44 -14.59 -5.17
C LYS A 109 1.76 -15.94 -5.35
N ASN A 110 1.11 -16.14 -6.50
CA ASN A 110 0.36 -17.36 -6.80
C ASN A 110 1.26 -18.59 -6.98
N THR A 111 2.52 -18.39 -7.39
CA THR A 111 3.45 -19.49 -7.72
C THR A 111 4.43 -19.84 -6.60
N CYS A 112 4.77 -18.89 -5.73
CA CYS A 112 5.84 -19.06 -4.74
C CYS A 112 5.41 -18.60 -3.34
N LEU A 113 4.86 -17.39 -3.20
CA LEU A 113 4.68 -16.80 -1.87
C LEU A 113 3.50 -17.40 -1.10
N ASP A 114 2.46 -17.91 -1.77
CA ASP A 114 1.37 -18.63 -1.12
C ASP A 114 1.81 -19.99 -0.54
N SER A 115 3.03 -20.44 -0.83
CA SER A 115 3.64 -21.63 -0.23
C SER A 115 4.49 -21.35 1.01
N ILE A 116 4.71 -20.08 1.36
CA ILE A 116 5.51 -19.64 2.52
C ILE A 116 4.56 -19.29 3.67
N TYR A 117 4.50 -20.16 4.68
CA TYR A 117 3.68 -20.01 5.90
C TYR A 117 4.39 -19.25 7.01
#